data_AF-A0A8J8C7J0-F1
#
_entry.id   AF-A0A8J8C7J0-F1
#
_cell.length_a   1.000
_cell.length_b   1.000
_cell.length_c   1.000
_cell.angle_alpha   90.00
_cell.angle_beta   90.00
_cell.angle_gamma   90.00
#
_symmetry.space_group_name_H-M   'P 1'
#
loop_
_entity.id
_entity.type
_entity.pdbx_description
1 polymer ?
#
loop_
_entity_poly.entity_id
_entity_poly.type
_entity_poly.pdbx_seq_one_letter_code
_entity_poly.pdbx_strand_id
1 'polypeptide(L)'
;MHRNTILIGLLISTVLLPMWYVSLHGEPPSEEIAIDESVTDFRPLEGVVDTPNKLSPSQVGVVVWVALFALVGVLAAVHQFMNEAVRPPDDAVTDGGVTAESGDVSLPWLSTDTRWVVEYHDASDAIEGLVAMAGLTVLAIIFAALFIGEYLTLARTQYFGLYATGMFLSLALSTVAYYAWFMPHVEVAELRGH
;
A
#
# COMPACT_ATOMS: atom_id res chain seq x y z
N MET A 1 26.58 -9.00 5.80
CA MET A 1 25.45 -8.25 5.21
C MET A 1 25.75 -7.78 3.78
N HIS A 2 26.80 -6.97 3.54
CA HIS A 2 27.14 -6.43 2.21
C HIS A 2 27.22 -7.46 1.06
N ARG A 3 27.84 -8.63 1.27
CA ARG A 3 27.98 -9.66 0.22
C ARG A 3 26.63 -10.24 -0.23
N ASN A 4 25.69 -10.43 0.70
CA ASN A 4 24.38 -10.96 0.37
C ASN A 4 23.52 -9.91 -0.36
N THR A 5 23.60 -8.65 0.06
CA THR A 5 22.91 -7.55 -0.64
C THR A 5 23.41 -7.41 -2.08
N ILE A 6 24.73 -7.49 -2.30
CA ILE A 6 25.32 -7.46 -3.63
C ILE A 6 24.86 -8.66 -4.47
N LEU A 7 24.85 -9.88 -3.89
CA LEU A 7 24.38 -11.07 -4.59
C LEU A 7 22.90 -10.99 -4.97
N ILE A 8 22.05 -10.48 -4.06
CA ILE A 8 20.62 -10.27 -4.32
C ILE A 8 20.44 -9.23 -5.43
N GLY A 9 21.14 -8.10 -5.36
CA GLY A 9 21.11 -7.08 -6.41
C GLY A 9 21.53 -7.64 -7.77
N LEU A 10 22.61 -8.41 -7.82
CA LEU A 10 23.12 -9.03 -9.05
C LEU A 10 22.13 -10.06 -9.61
N LEU A 11 21.51 -10.87 -8.76
CA LEU A 11 20.46 -11.82 -9.14
C LEU A 11 19.27 -11.09 -9.76
N ILE A 12 18.76 -10.07 -9.09
CA ILE A 12 17.63 -9.25 -9.55
C ILE A 12 17.96 -8.61 -10.90
N SER A 13 19.13 -7.98 -11.03
CA SER A 13 19.56 -7.35 -12.28
C SER A 13 19.70 -8.36 -13.41
N THR A 14 20.23 -9.56 -13.15
CA THR A 14 20.40 -10.60 -14.16
C THR A 14 19.06 -11.08 -14.73
N VAL A 15 18.02 -11.13 -13.91
CA VAL A 15 16.66 -11.54 -14.33
C VAL A 15 15.93 -10.40 -15.02
N LEU A 16 16.05 -9.16 -14.52
CA LEU A 16 15.30 -8.01 -15.02
C LEU A 16 15.88 -7.38 -16.28
N LEU A 17 17.19 -7.19 -16.36
CA LEU A 17 17.80 -6.45 -17.46
C LEU A 17 17.47 -7.04 -18.85
N PRO A 18 17.47 -8.36 -19.08
CA PRO A 18 17.08 -8.92 -20.38
C PRO A 18 15.64 -8.57 -20.76
N MET A 19 14.71 -8.60 -19.80
CA MET A 19 13.31 -8.26 -20.04
C MET A 19 13.15 -6.79 -20.43
N TRP A 20 13.82 -5.90 -19.71
CA TRP A 20 13.81 -4.46 -19.99
C TRP A 20 14.44 -4.16 -21.35
N TYR A 21 15.56 -4.82 -21.68
CA TYR A 21 16.20 -4.70 -22.98
C TYR A 21 15.27 -5.08 -24.13
N VAL A 22 14.58 -6.22 -24.04
CA VAL A 22 13.61 -6.66 -25.06
C VAL A 22 12.44 -5.68 -25.14
N SER A 23 11.93 -5.20 -24.01
CA SER A 23 10.80 -4.25 -24.00
C SER A 23 11.11 -2.92 -24.71
N LEU A 24 12.36 -2.46 -24.67
CA LEU A 24 12.81 -1.23 -25.31
C LEU A 24 12.95 -1.37 -26.83
N HIS A 25 13.21 -2.59 -27.32
CA HIS A 25 13.36 -2.86 -28.76
C HIS A 25 12.03 -3.20 -29.44
N GLY A 26 11.02 -3.59 -28.66
CA GLY A 26 9.64 -3.77 -29.13
C GLY A 26 9.45 -4.94 -30.08
N GLU A 27 8.19 -5.18 -30.42
CA GLU A 27 7.78 -6.17 -31.43
C GLU A 27 7.62 -5.45 -32.79
N PRO A 28 7.89 -6.12 -33.94
CA PRO A 28 7.67 -5.51 -35.24
C PRO A 28 6.23 -5.02 -35.40
N PRO A 29 5.97 -3.92 -36.12
CA PRO A 29 4.64 -3.35 -36.25
C PRO A 29 3.69 -4.39 -36.87
N SER A 30 2.78 -4.90 -36.04
CA SER A 30 1.68 -5.76 -36.48
C SER A 30 0.49 -4.88 -36.84
N GLU A 31 -0.25 -5.25 -37.88
CA GLU A 31 -1.42 -4.52 -38.38
C GLU A 31 -2.36 -4.14 -37.22
N GLU A 32 -2.65 -2.84 -37.09
CA GLU A 32 -3.57 -2.30 -36.10
C GLU A 32 -4.98 -2.39 -36.68
N ILE A 33 -5.86 -3.14 -36.00
CA ILE A 33 -7.28 -3.17 -36.33
C ILE A 33 -7.90 -1.95 -35.67
N ALA A 34 -7.90 -0.82 -36.38
CA ALA A 34 -8.61 0.37 -35.96
C ALA A 34 -10.12 0.18 -36.13
N ILE A 35 -10.90 0.69 -35.17
CA ILE A 35 -12.35 0.77 -35.31
C ILE A 35 -12.64 1.91 -36.30
N ASP A 36 -13.52 1.67 -37.26
CA ASP A 36 -13.95 2.69 -38.22
C ASP A 36 -14.75 3.80 -37.51
N GLU A 37 -14.08 4.91 -37.22
CA GLU A 37 -14.65 6.10 -36.55
C GLU A 37 -15.64 6.87 -37.44
N SER A 38 -15.82 6.49 -38.72
CA SER A 38 -16.79 7.16 -39.60
C SER A 38 -18.25 6.84 -39.26
N VAL A 39 -18.49 5.79 -38.45
CA VAL A 39 -19.84 5.31 -38.10
C VAL A 39 -20.25 5.73 -36.68
N THR A 40 -19.30 6.05 -35.80
CA THR A 40 -19.57 6.41 -34.40
C THR A 40 -18.45 7.29 -33.83
N ASP A 41 -18.84 8.35 -33.10
CA ASP A 41 -17.91 9.20 -32.33
C ASP A 41 -17.38 8.50 -31.05
N PHE A 42 -17.73 7.23 -30.86
CA PHE A 42 -17.34 6.46 -29.69
C PHE A 42 -15.87 6.04 -29.78
N ARG A 43 -15.05 6.52 -28.83
CA ARG A 43 -13.61 6.24 -28.73
C ARG A 43 -13.27 5.34 -27.55
N PRO A 44 -13.44 4.01 -27.67
CA PRO A 44 -13.20 3.07 -26.57
C PRO A 44 -11.73 2.96 -26.15
N LEU A 45 -10.80 3.43 -26.98
CA LEU A 45 -9.36 3.38 -26.74
C LEU A 45 -8.79 4.71 -26.22
N GLU A 46 -9.60 5.77 -26.16
CA GLU A 46 -9.17 7.09 -25.67
C GLU A 46 -9.15 7.09 -24.13
N GLY A 47 -7.95 7.02 -23.56
CA GLY A 47 -7.70 7.13 -22.13
C GLY A 47 -7.16 8.50 -21.73
N VAL A 48 -6.89 8.69 -20.43
CA VAL A 48 -6.22 9.91 -19.92
C VAL A 48 -4.80 10.06 -20.48
N VAL A 49 -4.17 8.94 -20.80
CA VAL A 49 -2.85 8.85 -21.42
C VAL A 49 -2.99 7.94 -22.64
N ASP A 50 -2.30 8.28 -23.72
CA ASP A 50 -2.20 7.42 -24.89
C ASP A 50 -1.54 6.11 -24.49
N THR A 51 -2.33 5.04 -24.44
CA THR A 51 -1.85 3.69 -24.15
C THR A 51 -1.72 2.89 -25.43
N PRO A 52 -0.64 2.10 -25.59
CA PRO A 52 -0.48 1.24 -26.75
C PRO A 52 -1.62 0.23 -26.87
N ASN A 53 -2.11 0.02 -28.09
CA ASN A 53 -3.15 -0.97 -28.37
C ASN A 53 -2.67 -2.42 -28.20
N LYS A 54 -1.35 -2.64 -28.24
CA LYS A 54 -0.71 -3.94 -28.05
C LYS A 54 0.51 -3.77 -27.14
N LEU A 55 0.62 -4.66 -26.16
CA LEU A 55 1.79 -4.78 -25.30
C LEU A 55 2.42 -6.16 -25.52
N SER A 56 3.72 -6.19 -25.82
CA SER A 56 4.47 -7.44 -25.87
C SER A 56 4.57 -8.04 -24.45
N PRO A 57 4.71 -9.38 -24.31
CA PRO A 57 4.86 -10.02 -23.00
C PRO A 57 5.99 -9.41 -22.15
N SER A 58 7.09 -8.98 -22.80
CA SER A 58 8.21 -8.31 -22.13
C SER A 58 7.82 -6.94 -21.55
N GLN A 59 7.03 -6.15 -22.28
CA GLN A 59 6.54 -4.85 -21.81
C GLN A 59 5.57 -5.00 -20.64
N VAL A 60 4.66 -5.98 -20.71
CA VAL A 60 3.77 -6.32 -19.58
C VAL A 60 4.61 -6.68 -18.35
N GLY A 61 5.64 -7.51 -18.51
CA GLY A 61 6.55 -7.87 -17.44
C GLY A 61 7.23 -6.65 -16.79
N VAL A 62 7.73 -5.70 -17.59
CA VAL A 62 8.32 -4.46 -17.07
C VAL A 62 7.32 -3.63 -16.29
N VAL A 63 6.11 -3.42 -16.83
CA VAL A 63 5.05 -2.66 -16.16
C VAL A 63 4.69 -3.30 -14.81
N VAL A 64 4.55 -4.63 -14.77
CA VAL A 64 4.28 -5.36 -13.52
C VAL A 64 5.41 -5.16 -12.50
N TRP A 65 6.67 -5.25 -12.93
CA TRP A 65 7.80 -5.02 -12.03
C TRP A 65 7.84 -3.61 -11.47
N VAL A 66 7.61 -2.59 -12.31
CA VAL A 66 7.51 -1.20 -11.86
C VAL A 66 6.40 -1.04 -10.83
N ALA A 67 5.22 -1.62 -11.09
CA ALA A 67 4.10 -1.59 -10.15
C ALA A 67 4.42 -2.29 -8.82
N LEU A 68 5.09 -3.45 -8.86
CA LEU A 68 5.51 -4.17 -7.65
C LEU A 68 6.55 -3.40 -6.84
N PHE A 69 7.55 -2.80 -7.49
CA PHE A 69 8.54 -1.96 -6.79
C PHE A 69 7.91 -0.71 -6.19
N ALA A 70 6.99 -0.05 -6.91
CA ALA A 70 6.22 1.05 -6.38
C ALA A 70 5.40 0.63 -5.15
N LEU A 71 4.76 -0.54 -5.20
CA LEU A 71 4.01 -1.10 -4.07
C LEU A 71 4.91 -1.35 -2.86
N VAL A 72 6.11 -1.93 -3.05
CA VAL A 72 7.08 -2.11 -1.96
C VAL A 72 7.50 -0.76 -1.37
N GLY A 73 7.73 0.26 -2.21
CA GLY A 73 8.04 1.61 -1.75
C GLY A 73 6.92 2.23 -0.93
N VAL A 74 5.66 2.09 -1.37
CA VAL A 74 4.48 2.55 -0.62
C VAL A 74 4.36 1.82 0.72
N LEU A 75 4.55 0.50 0.75
CA LEU A 75 4.52 -0.28 1.99
C LEU A 75 5.63 0.14 2.96
N ALA A 76 6.83 0.40 2.47
CA ALA A 76 7.93 0.90 3.29
C ALA A 76 7.62 2.29 3.86
N ALA A 77 7.06 3.19 3.04
CA ALA A 77 6.65 4.52 3.48
C ALA A 77 5.53 4.46 4.54
N VAL A 78 4.53 3.58 4.34
CA VAL A 78 3.46 3.34 5.33
C VAL A 78 4.03 2.79 6.64
N HIS A 79 4.95 1.83 6.55
CA HIS A 79 5.59 1.26 7.75
C HIS A 79 6.38 2.32 8.52
N GLN A 80 7.17 3.13 7.82
CA GLN A 80 7.90 4.24 8.43
C GLN A 80 6.94 5.27 9.04
N PHE A 81 5.87 5.63 8.33
CA PHE A 81 4.84 6.52 8.81
C PHE A 81 4.23 6.03 10.13
N MET A 82 3.86 4.76 10.21
CA MET A 82 3.31 4.16 11.44
C MET A 82 4.30 4.17 12.60
N ASN A 83 5.59 3.90 12.33
CA ASN A 83 6.59 3.77 13.39
C ASN A 83 7.15 5.13 13.88
N GLU A 84 7.23 6.13 13.01
CA GLU A 84 7.97 7.38 13.27
C GLU A 84 7.06 8.60 13.37
N ALA A 85 6.01 8.70 12.56
CA ALA A 85 5.18 9.90 12.50
C ALA A 85 4.03 9.90 13.52
N VAL A 86 3.56 8.72 13.94
CA VAL A 86 2.43 8.58 14.87
C VAL A 86 2.87 8.18 16.28
N ARG A 87 4.15 7.85 16.47
CA ARG A 87 4.70 7.55 17.80
C ARG A 87 4.88 8.86 18.59
N PRO A 88 4.19 9.06 19.73
CA PRO A 88 4.41 10.24 20.55
C PRO A 88 5.86 10.23 21.09
N PRO A 89 6.60 11.34 20.98
CA PRO A 89 7.91 11.43 21.62
C PRO A 89 7.73 11.46 23.14
N ASP A 90 8.36 10.50 23.82
CA ASP A 90 8.66 10.47 25.27
C ASP A 90 7.57 10.19 26.32
N ASP A 91 6.37 9.69 25.96
CA ASP A 91 5.36 9.23 26.94
C ASP A 91 5.37 7.71 27.18
N ALA A 92 6.46 7.03 26.82
CA ALA A 92 6.58 5.59 26.99
C ALA A 92 6.81 5.22 28.46
N VAL A 93 5.96 4.36 29.00
CA VAL A 93 6.18 3.76 30.33
C VAL A 93 7.18 2.62 30.15
N THR A 94 8.46 2.89 30.43
CA THR A 94 9.60 1.99 30.13
C THR A 94 9.77 0.80 31.07
N ASP A 95 8.96 0.70 32.13
CA ASP A 95 9.18 -0.26 33.22
C ASP A 95 8.07 -1.31 33.31
N GLY A 96 7.54 -1.72 32.15
CA GLY A 96 6.61 -2.85 32.03
C GLY A 96 5.29 -2.70 32.79
N GLY A 97 4.86 -1.45 33.01
CA GLY A 97 3.61 -1.14 33.72
C GLY A 97 3.62 -1.54 35.20
N VAL A 98 4.78 -1.49 35.87
CA VAL A 98 4.87 -1.77 37.32
C VAL A 98 5.65 -0.69 38.08
N THR A 99 5.03 0.48 38.28
CA THR A 99 5.24 1.27 39.51
C THR A 99 3.90 1.76 40.06
N ALA A 100 3.53 1.26 41.24
CA ALA A 100 2.22 1.40 41.86
C ALA A 100 1.88 2.81 42.42
N GLU A 101 2.53 3.88 41.95
CA GLU A 101 2.28 5.24 42.46
C GLU A 101 1.91 6.27 41.38
N SER A 102 1.86 5.90 40.10
CA SER A 102 1.48 6.83 39.01
C SER A 102 0.65 6.17 37.89
N GLY A 103 -0.57 5.73 38.18
CA GLY A 103 -1.62 5.56 37.15
C GLY A 103 -1.35 4.65 35.93
N ASP A 104 -0.43 3.69 36.02
CA ASP A 104 -0.02 2.86 34.87
C ASP A 104 -0.96 1.68 34.54
N VAL A 105 -1.06 1.36 33.25
CA VAL A 105 -1.84 0.26 32.67
C VAL A 105 -1.09 -1.06 32.85
N SER A 106 -1.48 -1.87 33.83
CA SER A 106 -1.02 -3.27 33.91
C SER A 106 -1.84 -4.15 32.96
N LEU A 107 -1.19 -4.99 32.13
CA LEU A 107 -1.82 -5.97 31.24
C LEU A 107 -1.46 -7.41 31.68
N PRO A 108 -2.12 -7.97 32.73
CA PRO A 108 -1.72 -9.24 33.33
C PRO A 108 -1.82 -10.44 32.38
N TRP A 109 -2.68 -10.36 31.36
CA TRP A 109 -2.86 -11.40 30.35
C TRP A 109 -1.72 -11.43 29.31
N LEU A 110 -0.94 -10.35 29.18
CA LEU A 110 0.27 -10.29 28.37
C LEU A 110 1.53 -10.67 29.14
N SER A 111 1.48 -10.65 30.47
CA SER A 111 2.62 -10.93 31.34
C SER A 111 2.61 -12.39 31.82
N THR A 112 3.67 -13.13 31.51
CA THR A 112 3.94 -14.49 31.98
C THR A 112 5.40 -14.59 32.43
N ASP A 113 5.78 -15.71 33.05
CA ASP A 113 7.18 -15.93 33.49
C ASP A 113 8.22 -15.80 32.36
N THR A 114 7.79 -15.97 31.11
CA THR A 114 8.63 -15.91 29.92
C THR A 114 8.30 -14.74 28.99
N ARG A 115 7.29 -13.90 29.30
CA ARG A 115 6.82 -12.83 28.43
C ARG A 115 6.41 -11.62 29.23
N TRP A 116 6.93 -10.43 28.92
CA TRP A 116 6.54 -9.21 29.62
C TRP A 116 6.44 -8.03 28.65
N VAL A 117 5.62 -7.05 29.02
CA VAL A 117 5.51 -5.78 28.29
C VAL A 117 6.78 -4.97 28.54
N VAL A 118 7.44 -4.53 27.48
CA VAL A 118 8.64 -3.68 27.55
C VAL A 118 8.24 -2.22 27.50
N GLU A 119 7.37 -1.88 26.55
CA GLU A 119 6.95 -0.51 26.30
C GLU A 119 5.45 -0.51 25.99
N TYR A 120 4.73 0.42 26.60
CA TYR A 120 3.34 0.69 26.30
C TYR A 120 3.22 2.16 25.87
N HIS A 121 2.62 2.39 24.71
CA HIS A 121 2.15 3.70 24.30
C HIS A 121 0.63 3.66 24.19
N ASP A 122 -0.04 4.60 24.85
CA ASP A 122 -1.48 4.69 24.78
C ASP A 122 -1.96 5.11 23.39
N ALA A 123 -3.24 4.84 23.10
CA ALA A 123 -3.83 5.28 21.84
C ALA A 123 -3.84 6.82 21.76
N SER A 124 -3.57 7.34 20.57
CA SER A 124 -3.62 8.77 20.30
C SER A 124 -5.05 9.20 19.99
N ASP A 125 -5.62 10.06 20.83
CA ASP A 125 -6.89 10.74 20.56
C ASP A 125 -6.72 11.97 19.62
N ALA A 126 -5.70 11.94 18.76
CA ALA A 126 -5.38 13.03 17.85
C ALA A 126 -6.50 13.27 16.82
N ILE A 127 -6.88 14.53 16.67
CA ILE A 127 -7.91 14.96 15.71
C ILE A 127 -7.48 14.67 14.27
N GLU A 128 -6.18 14.68 14.00
CA GLU A 128 -5.56 14.34 12.72
C GLU A 128 -5.97 12.94 12.26
N GLY A 129 -5.93 11.95 13.16
CA GLY A 129 -6.35 10.58 12.86
C GLY A 129 -7.82 10.50 12.49
N LEU A 130 -8.68 11.27 13.17
CA LEU A 130 -10.12 11.31 12.91
C LEU A 130 -10.41 11.95 11.55
N VAL A 131 -9.73 13.06 11.22
CA VAL A 131 -9.84 13.74 9.92
C VAL A 131 -9.34 12.84 8.80
N ALA A 132 -8.21 12.16 8.98
CA ALA A 132 -7.67 11.22 7.99
C ALA A 132 -8.65 10.08 7.71
N MET A 133 -9.18 9.44 8.75
CA MET A 133 -10.18 8.37 8.65
C MET A 133 -11.45 8.82 7.94
N ALA A 134 -12.00 9.98 8.34
CA ALA A 134 -13.20 10.52 7.73
C ALA A 134 -12.98 10.85 6.24
N GLY A 135 -11.86 11.49 5.92
CA GLY A 135 -11.48 11.83 4.55
C GLY A 135 -11.32 10.59 3.66
N LEU A 136 -10.61 9.57 4.15
CA LEU A 136 -10.42 8.31 3.44
C LEU A 136 -11.72 7.53 3.25
N THR A 137 -12.63 7.60 4.22
CA THR A 137 -13.97 6.99 4.11
C THR A 137 -14.80 7.68 3.03
N VAL A 138 -14.81 9.02 3.01
CA VAL A 138 -15.50 9.79 1.96
C VAL A 138 -14.89 9.47 0.59
N LEU A 139 -13.57 9.39 0.49
CA LEU A 139 -12.88 9.05 -0.75
C LEU A 139 -13.24 7.64 -1.25
N ALA A 140 -13.31 6.66 -0.35
CA ALA A 140 -13.75 5.30 -0.67
C ALA A 140 -15.19 5.29 -1.23
N ILE A 141 -16.10 6.08 -0.63
CA ILE A 141 -17.48 6.22 -1.09
C ILE A 141 -17.55 6.85 -2.48
N ILE A 142 -16.78 7.92 -2.73
CA ILE A 142 -16.72 8.59 -4.04
C ILE A 142 -16.25 7.59 -5.11
N PHE A 143 -15.17 6.87 -4.87
CA PHE A 143 -14.66 5.88 -5.82
C PHE A 143 -15.62 4.70 -6.03
N ALA A 144 -16.30 4.23 -4.96
CA ALA A 144 -17.34 3.23 -5.09
C ALA A 144 -18.52 3.72 -5.96
N ALA A 145 -18.95 4.97 -5.78
CA ALA A 145 -20.01 5.57 -6.58
C ALA A 145 -19.62 5.71 -8.06
N LEU A 146 -18.39 6.15 -8.34
CA LEU A 146 -17.85 6.21 -9.70
C LEU A 146 -17.77 4.82 -10.34
N PHE A 147 -17.28 3.83 -9.60
CA PHE A 147 -17.23 2.44 -10.03
C PHE A 147 -18.62 1.91 -10.38
N ILE A 148 -19.63 2.13 -9.53
CA ILE A 148 -21.01 1.71 -9.78
C ILE A 148 -21.60 2.47 -10.98
N GLY A 149 -21.38 3.78 -11.08
CA GLY A 149 -21.88 4.59 -12.18
C GLY A 149 -21.37 4.11 -13.54
N GLU A 150 -20.08 3.77 -13.62
CA GLU A 150 -19.49 3.19 -14.82
C GLU A 150 -20.00 1.75 -15.07
N TYR A 151 -20.19 0.95 -14.01
CA TYR A 151 -20.72 -0.42 -14.11
C TYR A 151 -22.11 -0.48 -14.71
N LEU A 152 -22.97 0.44 -14.31
CA LEU A 152 -24.36 0.49 -14.76
C LEU A 152 -24.52 1.09 -16.16
N THR A 153 -23.54 1.85 -16.65
CA THR A 153 -23.66 2.52 -17.96
C THR A 153 -23.25 1.61 -19.13
N LEU A 154 -22.56 0.48 -18.91
CA LEU A 154 -22.14 -0.56 -19.89
C LEU A 154 -21.39 -0.07 -21.14
N ALA A 155 -21.31 1.25 -21.34
CA ALA A 155 -20.82 1.91 -22.55
C ALA A 155 -19.40 2.43 -22.39
N ARG A 156 -18.85 2.52 -21.17
CA ARG A 156 -17.48 2.96 -20.93
C ARG A 156 -16.97 2.12 -19.77
N THR A 157 -15.89 1.36 -19.96
CA THR A 157 -15.31 0.48 -18.93
C THR A 157 -13.85 0.84 -18.66
N GLN A 158 -13.44 2.02 -19.14
CA GLN A 158 -12.06 2.47 -19.22
C GLN A 158 -11.47 2.77 -17.84
N TYR A 159 -12.30 3.22 -16.89
CA TYR A 159 -11.83 3.71 -15.59
C TYR A 159 -12.12 2.77 -14.42
N PHE A 160 -12.67 1.58 -14.66
CA PHE A 160 -12.95 0.61 -13.60
C PHE A 160 -11.74 0.30 -12.73
N GLY A 161 -10.58 0.06 -13.36
CA GLY A 161 -9.35 -0.24 -12.64
C GLY A 161 -8.94 0.91 -11.73
N LEU A 162 -9.08 2.15 -12.20
CA LEU A 162 -8.76 3.35 -11.42
C LEU A 162 -9.71 3.51 -10.24
N TYR A 163 -11.01 3.38 -10.46
CA TYR A 163 -12.01 3.53 -9.39
C TYR A 163 -11.91 2.41 -8.36
N ALA A 164 -11.73 1.16 -8.79
CA ALA A 164 -11.50 0.04 -7.88
C ALA A 164 -10.23 0.24 -7.05
N THR A 165 -9.13 0.64 -7.69
CA THR A 165 -7.87 0.92 -7.00
C THR A 165 -8.02 2.04 -5.98
N GLY A 166 -8.66 3.15 -6.35
CA GLY A 166 -8.93 4.27 -5.45
C GLY A 166 -9.78 3.87 -4.25
N MET A 167 -10.82 3.07 -4.46
CA MET A 167 -11.67 2.53 -3.40
C MET A 167 -10.88 1.65 -2.43
N PHE A 168 -10.16 0.64 -2.94
CA PHE A 168 -9.41 -0.30 -2.11
C PHE A 168 -8.24 0.36 -1.37
N LEU A 169 -7.52 1.28 -2.03
CA LEU A 169 -6.45 2.04 -1.38
C LEU A 169 -7.00 2.93 -0.27
N SER A 170 -8.13 3.59 -0.49
CA SER A 170 -8.76 4.42 0.54
C SER A 170 -9.16 3.59 1.77
N LEU A 171 -9.71 2.38 1.57
CA LEU A 171 -10.03 1.46 2.65
C LEU A 171 -8.78 0.91 3.37
N ALA A 172 -7.75 0.55 2.61
CA ALA A 172 -6.50 0.06 3.18
C ALA A 172 -5.80 1.14 4.01
N LEU A 173 -5.71 2.38 3.50
CA LEU A 173 -5.13 3.50 4.23
C LEU A 173 -5.99 3.91 5.43
N SER A 174 -7.32 3.75 5.35
CA SER A 174 -8.19 3.95 6.52
C SER A 174 -7.85 2.92 7.61
N THR A 175 -7.64 1.66 7.23
CA THR A 175 -7.16 0.64 8.18
C THR A 175 -5.82 1.04 8.79
N VAL A 176 -4.86 1.49 7.98
CA VAL A 176 -3.55 1.98 8.46
C VAL A 176 -3.70 3.14 9.44
N ALA A 177 -4.53 4.14 9.12
CA ALA A 177 -4.77 5.28 9.98
C ALA A 177 -5.40 4.84 11.32
N TYR A 178 -6.33 3.89 11.29
CA TYR A 178 -6.88 3.33 12.52
C TYR A 178 -5.80 2.67 13.39
N TYR A 179 -4.96 1.81 12.81
CA TYR A 179 -3.86 1.16 13.52
C TYR A 179 -2.83 2.14 14.04
N ALA A 180 -2.57 3.22 13.29
CA ALA A 180 -1.55 4.18 13.66
C ALA A 180 -2.00 5.05 14.84
N TRP A 181 -3.19 5.64 14.78
CA TRP A 181 -3.65 6.60 15.79
C TRP A 181 -4.46 5.97 16.92
N PHE A 182 -5.34 5.01 16.64
CA PHE A 182 -6.37 4.58 17.60
C PHE A 182 -6.10 3.22 18.24
N MET A 183 -5.03 2.52 17.85
CA MET A 183 -4.58 1.33 18.58
C MET A 183 -3.43 1.68 19.51
N PRO A 184 -3.47 1.19 20.77
CA PRO A 184 -2.33 1.29 21.66
C PRO A 184 -1.17 0.45 21.12
N HIS A 185 0.05 0.96 21.26
CA HIS A 185 1.25 0.22 20.89
C HIS A 185 1.77 -0.54 22.10
N VAL A 186 2.06 -1.83 21.91
CA VAL A 186 2.57 -2.69 22.98
C VAL A 186 3.79 -3.44 22.46
N GLU A 187 4.96 -3.10 22.98
CA GLU A 187 6.17 -3.88 22.77
C GLU A 187 6.27 -4.96 23.82
N VAL A 188 6.49 -6.20 23.37
CA VAL A 188 6.52 -7.38 24.24
C VAL A 188 7.82 -8.14 24.01
N ALA A 189 8.57 -8.34 25.08
CA ALA A 189 9.70 -9.26 25.09
C ALA A 189 9.20 -10.66 25.44
N GLU A 190 9.66 -11.66 24.69
CA GLU A 190 9.37 -13.07 24.93
C GLU A 190 10.67 -13.86 24.94
N LEU A 191 10.93 -14.54 26.05
CA LEU A 191 12.04 -15.45 26.21
C LEU A 191 11.72 -16.75 25.46
N ARG A 192 12.31 -16.91 24.28
CA ARG A 192 12.20 -18.15 23.49
C ARG A 192 13.38 -19.05 23.81
N GLY A 193 13.08 -20.26 24.29
CA GLY A 193 14.09 -21.23 24.71
C GLY A 193 15.06 -21.57 23.57
N HIS A 194 16.27 -21.05 23.68
CA HIS A 194 17.46 -21.46 22.93
C HIS A 194 18.58 -21.69 23.94
#